data_AF-A0A7D4AS58-F1
#
_entry.id   AF-A0A7D4AS58-F1
#
_cell.length_a   1.000
_cell.length_b   1.000
_cell.length_c   1.000
_cell.angle_alpha   90.00
_cell.angle_beta   90.00
_cell.angle_gamma   90.00
#
_symmetry.space_group_name_H-M   'P 1'
#
loop_
_entity.id
_entity.type
_entity.pdbx_description
1 polymer ?
#
loop_
_entity_poly.entity_id
_entity_poly.type
_entity_poly.pdbx_seq_one_letter_code
_entity_poly.pdbx_strand_id
1 'polypeptide(L)'
;MQTTSTPPVRPAASPLRRLVGRNMYRWHRVLGLITLLPVLMWTLSGISHPLMSNWLRPPIAHETVPAPPLQAAALALPVPGLLARHHLAAIQNLRVVQYRHQPYYQVTDFRGRLRYFATATGQELPQGDRAYAEDVARYLLADSTSAVASATRLTHYTSDYKFINRLLPVWKITFARPDGMAVFIETEQSRMGTFNNTARARFLRVFGMLHNWDFLDALPRPWHLGIMLVFTTIIWLSALSGLVIYGFVRKKLRQPRSAHDQVGWLRRRHRSLGLWVAFVTFTFALSASYHLWQKLTPDRRDTVARVSGFAASELTWPLAEALAGPAPVQRVSLVRVAGQPYYRLASQGAAGSPAAVQYRSTRDGQLLPDGELLYARELGQEFMLKLNGQAAPATATGAAEDGALPDCCIAPSLTAETPAAIGPAAASPPRPKATCLAPS
;
A
#
# COMPACT_ATOMS: atom_id res chain seq x y z
N MET A 1 -79.72 -0.21 34.13
CA MET A 1 -78.67 -0.92 33.37
C MET A 1 -77.34 -0.20 33.58
N GLN A 2 -76.48 -0.71 34.46
CA GLN A 2 -75.09 -0.25 34.60
C GLN A 2 -74.20 -1.32 33.97
N THR A 3 -73.52 -0.98 32.88
CA THR A 3 -72.53 -1.83 32.23
C THR A 3 -71.20 -1.65 32.94
N THR A 4 -70.81 -2.65 33.74
CA THR A 4 -69.47 -2.77 34.31
C THR A 4 -68.50 -3.16 33.19
N SER A 5 -67.68 -2.22 32.75
CA SER A 5 -66.57 -2.50 31.84
C SER A 5 -65.37 -3.04 32.63
N THR A 6 -65.11 -4.34 32.48
CA THR A 6 -63.92 -4.99 33.02
C THR A 6 -62.68 -4.44 32.30
N PRO A 7 -61.63 -3.95 33.01
CA PRO A 7 -60.43 -3.45 32.35
C PRO A 7 -59.67 -4.62 31.68
N PRO A 8 -59.05 -4.41 30.51
CA PRO A 8 -58.35 -5.49 29.81
C PRO A 8 -57.13 -5.96 30.62
N VAL A 9 -57.11 -7.26 30.93
CA VAL A 9 -55.97 -7.94 31.57
C VAL A 9 -54.79 -7.91 30.61
N ARG A 10 -53.76 -7.13 30.95
CA ARG A 10 -52.51 -7.11 30.17
C ARG A 10 -51.82 -8.46 30.30
N PRO A 11 -51.39 -9.10 29.20
CA PRO A 11 -50.71 -10.39 29.27
C PRO A 11 -49.43 -10.27 30.12
N ALA A 12 -49.25 -11.22 31.04
CA ALA A 12 -48.10 -11.27 31.93
C ALA A 12 -46.80 -11.30 31.11
N ALA A 13 -45.91 -10.33 31.32
CA ALA A 13 -44.63 -10.29 30.61
C ALA A 13 -43.83 -11.57 30.90
N SER A 14 -43.29 -12.19 29.85
CA SER A 14 -42.48 -13.41 29.94
C SER A 14 -41.32 -13.24 30.94
N PRO A 15 -40.89 -14.31 31.64
CA PRO A 15 -39.81 -14.23 32.64
C PRO A 15 -38.53 -13.61 32.09
N LEU A 16 -38.24 -13.87 30.81
CA LEU A 16 -37.12 -13.29 30.07
C LEU A 16 -37.24 -11.77 29.91
N ARG A 17 -38.44 -11.24 29.62
CA ARG A 17 -38.68 -9.78 29.55
C ARG A 17 -38.49 -9.10 30.92
N ARG A 18 -38.88 -9.77 32.01
CA ARG A 18 -38.70 -9.25 33.38
C ARG A 18 -37.23 -9.23 33.78
N LEU A 19 -36.48 -10.29 33.49
CA LEU A 19 -35.05 -10.38 33.75
C LEU A 19 -34.26 -9.31 32.99
N VAL A 20 -34.52 -9.19 31.68
CA VAL A 20 -33.90 -8.18 30.82
C VAL A 20 -34.21 -6.77 31.33
N GLY A 21 -35.49 -6.46 31.59
CA GLY A 21 -35.88 -5.14 32.10
C GLY A 21 -35.22 -4.77 33.43
N ARG A 22 -35.05 -5.74 34.35
CA ARG A 22 -34.43 -5.52 35.67
C ARG A 22 -32.92 -5.28 35.59
N ASN A 23 -32.22 -6.00 34.71
CA ASN A 23 -30.76 -5.97 34.65
C ASN A 23 -30.19 -5.06 33.56
N MET A 24 -31.01 -4.57 32.62
CA MET A 24 -30.55 -3.78 31.47
C MET A 24 -29.71 -2.54 31.86
N TYR A 25 -30.11 -1.80 32.90
CA TYR A 25 -29.30 -0.66 33.39
C TYR A 25 -27.97 -1.08 34.01
N ARG A 26 -27.92 -2.23 34.70
CA ARG A 26 -26.69 -2.78 35.27
C ARG A 26 -25.74 -3.23 34.16
N TRP A 27 -26.26 -3.95 33.16
CA TRP A 27 -25.48 -4.39 32.01
C TRP A 27 -24.95 -3.21 31.20
N HIS A 28 -25.77 -2.22 30.88
CA HIS A 28 -25.32 -1.00 30.21
C HIS A 28 -24.18 -0.31 30.97
N ARG A 29 -24.28 -0.20 32.30
CA ARG A 29 -23.23 0.38 33.14
C ARG A 29 -21.93 -0.44 33.10
N VAL A 30 -22.02 -1.76 33.20
CA VAL A 30 -20.84 -2.65 33.16
C VAL A 30 -20.17 -2.60 31.78
N LEU A 31 -20.95 -2.73 30.71
CA LEU A 31 -20.43 -2.62 29.33
C LEU A 31 -19.78 -1.25 29.12
N GLY A 32 -20.41 -0.16 29.56
CA GLY A 32 -19.85 1.19 29.51
C GLY A 32 -18.47 1.31 30.18
N LEU A 33 -18.29 0.69 31.35
CA LEU A 33 -17.01 0.68 32.06
C LEU A 33 -15.93 -0.12 31.31
N ILE A 34 -16.28 -1.29 30.78
CA ILE A 34 -15.36 -2.11 29.97
C ILE A 34 -14.91 -1.34 28.72
N THR A 35 -15.83 -0.61 28.09
CA THR A 35 -15.55 0.13 26.84
C THR A 35 -14.75 1.41 27.03
N LEU A 36 -14.60 1.90 28.27
CA LEU A 36 -14.00 3.20 28.54
C LEU A 36 -12.57 3.29 28.00
N LEU A 37 -11.71 2.35 28.37
CA LEU A 37 -10.30 2.37 27.96
C LEU A 37 -10.13 2.20 26.45
N PRO A 38 -10.74 1.19 25.78
CA PRO A 38 -10.69 1.07 24.32
C PRO A 38 -11.18 2.32 23.57
N VAL A 39 -12.29 2.91 24.00
CA VAL A 39 -12.82 4.13 23.39
C VAL A 39 -11.87 5.31 23.60
N LEU A 40 -11.28 5.45 24.80
CA LEU A 40 -10.27 6.49 25.05
C LEU A 40 -9.06 6.33 24.15
N MET A 41 -8.48 5.13 24.05
CA MET A 41 -7.36 4.85 23.13
C MET A 41 -7.71 5.23 21.69
N TRP A 42 -8.89 4.79 21.23
CA TRP A 42 -9.35 5.11 19.88
C TRP A 42 -9.54 6.63 19.67
N THR A 43 -10.18 7.35 20.60
CA THR A 43 -10.36 8.81 20.50
C THR A 43 -9.04 9.57 20.47
N LEU A 44 -8.08 9.22 21.34
CA LEU A 44 -6.74 9.80 21.35
C LEU A 44 -6.02 9.53 20.03
N SER A 45 -6.17 8.32 19.47
CA SER A 45 -5.64 7.99 18.15
C SER A 45 -6.29 8.80 17.01
N GLY A 46 -7.59 9.11 17.12
CA GLY A 46 -8.31 9.93 16.14
C GLY A 46 -7.82 11.38 16.12
N ILE A 47 -7.60 11.97 17.31
CA ILE A 47 -6.98 13.31 17.45
C ILE A 47 -5.57 13.33 16.86
N SER A 48 -4.91 12.17 16.83
CA SER A 48 -3.56 12.02 16.32
C SER A 48 -3.47 12.14 14.78
N HIS A 49 -4.55 11.86 14.03
CA HIS A 49 -4.54 11.88 12.56
C HIS A 49 -4.13 13.23 11.95
N PRO A 50 -4.75 14.37 12.32
CA PRO A 50 -4.34 15.69 11.82
C PRO A 50 -2.89 16.05 12.16
N LEU A 51 -2.41 15.61 13.33
CA LEU A 51 -1.03 15.80 13.76
C LEU A 51 -0.06 15.08 12.81
N MET A 52 -0.32 13.83 12.42
CA MET A 52 0.59 13.11 11.52
C MET A 52 0.48 13.50 10.04
N SER A 53 -0.71 13.91 9.57
CA SER A 53 -0.90 14.21 8.15
C SER A 53 -0.45 15.62 7.78
N ASN A 54 -0.57 16.56 8.72
CA ASN A 54 -0.38 17.98 8.45
C ASN A 54 0.77 18.57 9.28
N TRP A 55 0.70 18.49 10.62
CA TRP A 55 1.64 19.22 11.48
C TRP A 55 3.02 18.58 11.63
N LEU A 56 3.09 17.25 11.62
CA LEU A 56 4.33 16.49 11.82
C LEU A 56 4.81 15.81 10.54
N ARG A 57 4.11 16.01 9.40
CA ARG A 57 4.59 15.54 8.10
C ARG A 57 5.77 16.42 7.71
N PRO A 58 7.00 15.89 7.59
CA PRO A 58 8.12 16.70 7.14
C PRO A 58 7.88 17.13 5.68
N PRO A 59 8.45 18.26 5.23
CA PRO A 59 8.39 18.63 3.83
C PRO A 59 9.19 17.63 2.98
N ILE A 60 8.74 17.42 1.75
CA ILE A 60 9.46 16.67 0.72
C ILE A 60 9.45 17.51 -0.56
N ALA A 61 10.60 17.57 -1.26
CA ALA A 61 10.77 18.48 -2.39
C ALA A 61 9.97 18.01 -3.62
N HIS A 62 9.96 16.70 -3.87
CA HIS A 62 9.22 16.09 -4.96
C HIS A 62 8.42 14.89 -4.46
N GLU A 63 7.13 14.80 -4.83
CA GLU A 63 6.28 13.66 -4.45
C GLU A 63 6.33 12.51 -5.47
N THR A 64 6.80 12.78 -6.69
CA THR A 64 6.92 11.81 -7.78
C THR A 64 8.26 11.95 -8.49
N VAL A 65 8.71 10.85 -9.11
CA VAL A 65 9.92 10.84 -9.95
C VAL A 65 9.54 11.18 -11.39
N PRO A 66 10.21 12.13 -12.04
CA PRO A 66 9.92 12.49 -13.43
C PRO A 66 10.31 11.35 -14.37
N ALA A 67 9.54 11.20 -15.44
CA ALA A 67 9.84 10.28 -16.54
C ALA A 67 10.09 11.11 -17.82
N PRO A 68 11.32 11.61 -18.04
CA PRO A 68 11.62 12.36 -19.25
C PRO A 68 11.46 11.47 -20.49
N PRO A 69 11.15 12.05 -21.67
CA PRO A 69 11.12 11.32 -22.93
C PRO A 69 12.38 10.47 -23.16
N LEU A 70 12.16 9.22 -23.53
CA LEU A 70 13.23 8.30 -23.92
C LEU A 70 13.75 8.70 -25.30
N GLN A 71 15.06 8.77 -25.42
CA GLN A 71 15.73 9.11 -26.68
C GLN A 71 16.25 7.83 -27.33
N ALA A 72 15.83 7.54 -28.56
CA ALA A 72 16.28 6.36 -29.29
C ALA A 72 17.81 6.32 -29.43
N ALA A 73 18.45 7.48 -29.67
CA ALA A 73 19.90 7.61 -29.78
C ALA A 73 20.66 7.23 -28.50
N ALA A 74 20.02 7.29 -27.33
CA ALA A 74 20.61 6.88 -26.06
C ALA A 74 20.60 5.35 -25.87
N LEU A 75 19.86 4.60 -26.69
CA LEU A 75 19.74 3.15 -26.63
C LEU A 75 20.72 2.47 -27.61
N ALA A 76 22.01 2.75 -27.46
CA ALA A 76 23.03 2.30 -28.41
C ALA A 76 23.25 0.78 -28.42
N LEU A 77 23.09 0.10 -27.29
CA LEU A 77 23.13 -1.37 -27.22
C LEU A 77 21.72 -1.95 -27.31
N PRO A 78 21.36 -2.69 -28.37
CA PRO A 78 20.06 -3.35 -28.46
C PRO A 78 19.84 -4.37 -27.34
N VAL A 79 18.59 -4.50 -26.89
CA VAL A 79 18.21 -5.40 -25.80
C VAL A 79 18.63 -6.86 -26.04
N PRO A 80 18.44 -7.46 -27.24
CA PRO A 80 18.92 -8.82 -27.49
C PRO A 80 20.44 -8.97 -27.29
N GLY A 81 21.22 -7.97 -27.73
CA GLY A 81 22.67 -7.95 -27.52
C GLY A 81 23.06 -7.84 -26.05
N LEU A 82 22.32 -7.03 -25.27
CA LEU A 82 22.47 -6.98 -23.81
C LEU A 82 22.20 -8.34 -23.16
N LEU A 83 21.08 -8.97 -23.50
CA LEU A 83 20.68 -10.25 -22.91
C LEU A 83 21.68 -11.36 -23.26
N ALA A 84 22.14 -11.42 -24.51
CA ALA A 84 23.16 -12.37 -24.95
C ALA A 84 24.49 -12.19 -24.18
N ARG A 85 24.97 -10.95 -24.03
CA ARG A 85 26.22 -10.64 -23.33
C ARG A 85 26.22 -11.05 -21.86
N HIS A 86 25.05 -11.03 -21.22
CA HIS A 86 24.88 -11.37 -19.80
C HIS A 86 24.26 -12.76 -19.57
N HIS A 87 24.19 -13.58 -20.61
CA HIS A 87 23.64 -14.94 -20.58
C HIS A 87 22.21 -15.01 -19.99
N LEU A 88 21.38 -14.03 -20.33
CA LEU A 88 19.99 -13.95 -19.91
C LEU A 88 19.09 -14.55 -20.99
N ALA A 89 18.73 -15.83 -20.85
CA ALA A 89 17.85 -16.51 -21.81
C ALA A 89 16.42 -15.95 -21.79
N ALA A 90 15.93 -15.52 -20.62
CA ALA A 90 14.61 -14.93 -20.45
C ALA A 90 14.59 -13.88 -19.34
N ILE A 91 13.65 -12.94 -19.44
CA ILE A 91 13.40 -11.86 -18.49
C ILE A 91 11.91 -11.75 -18.18
N GLN A 92 11.56 -11.17 -17.04
CA GLN A 92 10.16 -10.91 -16.68
C GLN A 92 9.67 -9.53 -17.15
N ASN A 93 10.57 -8.55 -17.18
CA ASN A 93 10.24 -7.19 -17.58
C ASN A 93 11.49 -6.42 -18.02
N LEU A 94 11.29 -5.35 -18.78
CA LEU A 94 12.30 -4.41 -19.22
C LEU A 94 11.75 -2.99 -19.08
N ARG A 95 12.50 -2.11 -18.40
CA ARG A 95 12.25 -0.67 -18.37
C ARG A 95 13.50 0.09 -18.79
N VAL A 96 13.32 1.34 -19.17
CA VAL A 96 14.42 2.31 -19.27
C VAL A 96 14.21 3.35 -18.18
N VAL A 97 15.22 3.50 -17.32
CA VAL A 97 15.21 4.42 -16.17
C VAL A 97 16.36 5.41 -16.29
N GLN A 98 16.25 6.54 -15.59
CA GLN A 98 17.33 7.53 -15.49
C GLN A 98 18.02 7.36 -14.15
N TYR A 99 19.31 7.02 -14.17
CA TYR A 99 20.16 6.97 -13.00
C TYR A 99 21.25 8.02 -13.16
N ARG A 100 21.33 9.00 -12.24
CA ARG A 100 22.29 10.12 -12.32
C ARG A 100 22.30 10.81 -13.69
N HIS A 101 21.11 11.05 -14.24
CA HIS A 101 20.89 11.65 -15.57
C HIS A 101 21.42 10.83 -16.76
N GLN A 102 21.71 9.54 -16.56
CA GLN A 102 22.08 8.61 -17.62
C GLN A 102 21.02 7.52 -17.77
N PRO A 103 20.73 7.10 -19.01
CA PRO A 103 19.77 6.03 -19.28
C PRO A 103 20.35 4.65 -18.93
N TYR A 104 19.57 3.86 -18.19
CA TYR A 104 19.86 2.48 -17.84
C TYR A 104 18.69 1.58 -18.23
N TYR A 105 18.99 0.41 -18.77
CA TYR A 105 18.06 -0.71 -18.84
C TYR A 105 17.89 -1.29 -17.43
N GLN A 106 16.67 -1.23 -16.90
CA GLN A 106 16.29 -1.98 -15.71
C GLN A 106 15.61 -3.27 -16.18
N VAL A 107 16.25 -4.40 -15.93
CA VAL A 107 15.78 -5.73 -16.32
C VAL A 107 15.37 -6.48 -15.07
N THR A 108 14.16 -7.01 -15.06
CA THR A 108 13.74 -8.02 -14.08
C THR A 108 14.12 -9.38 -14.64
N ASP A 109 15.10 -10.06 -14.04
CA ASP A 109 15.51 -11.39 -14.49
C ASP A 109 14.40 -12.43 -14.22
N PHE A 110 14.54 -13.65 -14.76
CA PHE A 110 13.56 -14.71 -14.55
C PHE A 110 13.34 -15.10 -13.08
N ARG A 111 14.27 -14.77 -12.18
CA ARG A 111 14.16 -15.00 -10.72
C ARG A 111 13.53 -13.81 -9.98
N GLY A 112 13.08 -12.78 -10.69
CA GLY A 112 12.50 -11.58 -10.10
C GLY A 112 13.54 -10.59 -9.54
N ARG A 113 14.82 -10.72 -9.88
CA ARG A 113 15.87 -9.79 -9.44
C ARG A 113 16.01 -8.63 -10.42
N LEU A 114 16.07 -7.41 -9.88
CA LEU A 114 16.30 -6.19 -10.67
C LEU A 114 17.80 -6.00 -10.93
N ARG A 115 18.17 -5.93 -12.21
CA ARG A 115 19.52 -5.66 -12.70
C ARG A 115 19.50 -4.43 -13.58
N TYR A 116 20.58 -3.65 -13.55
CA TYR A 116 20.66 -2.34 -14.19
C TYR A 116 21.87 -2.28 -15.11
N PHE A 117 21.67 -1.92 -16.37
CA PHE A 117 22.74 -1.89 -17.36
C PHE A 117 22.75 -0.56 -18.11
N ALA A 118 23.93 0.06 -18.26
CA ALA A 118 24.05 1.29 -19.03
C ALA A 118 23.60 1.03 -20.48
N THR A 119 22.68 1.83 -21.01
CA THR A 119 22.10 1.57 -22.35
C THR A 119 23.11 1.76 -23.49
N ALA A 120 24.19 2.50 -23.24
CA ALA A 120 25.25 2.74 -24.21
C ALA A 120 26.27 1.58 -24.29
N THR A 121 26.65 0.99 -23.15
CA THR A 121 27.78 0.04 -23.07
C THR A 121 27.37 -1.36 -22.66
N GLY A 122 26.16 -1.54 -22.10
CA GLY A 122 25.71 -2.79 -21.47
C GLY A 122 26.45 -3.14 -20.17
N GLN A 123 27.24 -2.22 -19.62
CA GLN A 123 27.91 -2.44 -18.34
C GLN A 123 26.87 -2.50 -17.22
N GLU A 124 26.92 -3.56 -16.43
CA GLU A 124 26.04 -3.70 -15.26
C GLU A 124 26.46 -2.73 -14.16
N LEU A 125 25.48 -2.09 -13.52
CA LEU A 125 25.67 -1.28 -12.33
C LEU A 125 25.73 -2.21 -11.09
N PRO A 126 26.86 -2.31 -10.40
CA PRO A 126 26.97 -3.12 -9.19
C PRO A 126 25.99 -2.62 -8.12
N GLN A 127 25.25 -3.54 -7.49
CA GLN A 127 24.18 -3.20 -6.55
C GLN A 127 23.19 -2.16 -7.11
N GLY A 128 22.89 -2.23 -8.41
CA GLY A 128 22.14 -1.20 -9.12
C GLY A 128 20.78 -0.88 -8.52
N ASP A 129 20.08 -1.86 -7.95
CA ASP A 129 18.79 -1.64 -7.29
C ASP A 129 18.91 -0.70 -6.07
N ARG A 130 19.90 -0.96 -5.21
CA ARG A 130 20.22 -0.08 -4.07
C ARG A 130 20.67 1.30 -4.53
N ALA A 131 21.57 1.35 -5.51
CA ALA A 131 22.13 2.60 -6.01
C ALA A 131 21.03 3.48 -6.64
N TYR A 132 20.12 2.86 -7.39
CA TYR A 132 18.96 3.53 -7.99
C TYR A 132 17.95 3.99 -6.94
N ALA A 133 17.67 3.18 -5.92
CA ALA A 133 16.83 3.60 -4.79
C ALA A 133 17.38 4.83 -4.06
N GLU A 134 18.71 4.89 -3.88
CA GLU A 134 19.38 6.07 -3.31
C GLU A 134 19.23 7.30 -4.22
N ASP A 135 19.48 7.17 -5.53
CA ASP A 135 19.35 8.27 -6.50
C ASP A 135 17.93 8.86 -6.50
N VAL A 136 16.92 7.98 -6.50
CA VAL A 136 15.51 8.36 -6.37
C VAL A 136 15.23 9.05 -5.03
N ALA A 137 15.73 8.52 -3.91
CA ALA A 137 15.54 9.11 -2.60
C ALA A 137 16.17 10.51 -2.49
N ARG A 138 17.37 10.69 -3.06
CA ARG A 138 18.06 11.98 -3.13
C ARG A 138 17.29 12.99 -3.96
N TYR A 139 16.76 12.57 -5.10
CA TYR A 139 15.88 13.41 -5.92
C TYR A 139 14.66 13.86 -5.12
N LEU A 140 13.89 12.93 -4.54
CA LEU A 140 12.66 13.25 -3.82
C LEU A 140 12.88 14.21 -2.64
N LEU A 141 14.01 14.07 -1.94
CA LEU A 141 14.38 14.97 -0.84
C LEU A 141 15.03 16.28 -1.29
N ALA A 142 15.44 16.40 -2.56
CA ALA A 142 16.38 17.41 -3.05
C ALA A 142 17.66 17.48 -2.18
N ASP A 143 18.21 16.32 -1.82
CA ASP A 143 19.37 16.18 -0.92
C ASP A 143 20.49 15.36 -1.55
N SER A 144 21.46 16.04 -2.14
CA SER A 144 22.63 15.44 -2.79
C SER A 144 23.85 15.33 -1.89
N THR A 145 23.80 15.88 -0.66
CA THR A 145 24.99 16.08 0.18
C THR A 145 25.00 15.20 1.42
N SER A 146 23.83 14.91 2.01
CA SER A 146 23.76 14.05 3.19
C SER A 146 24.28 12.65 2.88
N ALA A 147 25.15 12.13 3.75
CA ALA A 147 25.61 10.75 3.67
C ALA A 147 24.43 9.79 3.91
N VAL A 148 24.45 8.60 3.31
CA VAL A 148 23.49 7.54 3.62
C VAL A 148 23.97 6.81 4.87
N ALA A 149 23.18 6.86 5.94
CA ALA A 149 23.46 6.15 7.18
C ALA A 149 23.17 4.65 7.04
N SER A 150 22.09 4.29 6.33
CA SER A 150 21.76 2.89 6.04
C SER A 150 20.86 2.76 4.81
N ALA A 151 20.97 1.62 4.14
CA ALA A 151 20.09 1.22 3.04
C ALA A 151 19.66 -0.24 3.28
N THR A 152 18.38 -0.47 3.51
CA THR A 152 17.86 -1.81 3.83
C THR A 152 16.71 -2.19 2.91
N ARG A 153 16.81 -3.36 2.27
CA ARG A 153 15.73 -3.90 1.44
C ARG A 153 14.69 -4.59 2.32
N LEU A 154 13.45 -4.13 2.25
CA LEU A 154 12.30 -4.67 2.97
C LEU A 154 11.46 -5.51 2.02
N THR A 155 11.28 -6.78 2.37
CA THR A 155 10.41 -7.74 1.65
C THR A 155 9.12 -8.06 2.41
N HIS A 156 8.93 -7.44 3.58
CA HIS A 156 7.76 -7.58 4.43
C HIS A 156 7.44 -6.24 5.10
N TYR A 157 6.20 -6.09 5.54
CA TYR A 157 5.78 -4.91 6.29
C TYR A 157 6.34 -4.93 7.70
N THR A 158 6.74 -3.76 8.20
CA THR A 158 7.35 -3.57 9.53
C THR A 158 6.55 -2.54 10.32
N SER A 159 6.94 -2.29 11.57
CA SER A 159 6.36 -1.21 12.38
C SER A 159 6.57 0.17 11.76
N ASP A 160 7.70 0.40 11.09
CA ASP A 160 8.03 1.67 10.41
C ASP A 160 7.44 1.75 8.98
N TYR A 161 7.03 0.62 8.40
CA TYR A 161 6.49 0.53 7.04
C TYR A 161 5.30 -0.44 6.97
N LYS A 162 4.10 0.10 7.20
CA LYS A 162 2.86 -0.67 7.35
C LYS A 162 2.23 -1.06 6.01
N PHE A 163 1.36 -2.09 6.05
CA PHE A 163 0.61 -2.64 4.91
C PHE A 163 -0.15 -1.59 4.06
N ILE A 164 -0.54 -0.46 4.66
CA ILE A 164 -1.28 0.60 3.97
C ILE A 164 -0.52 1.20 2.78
N ASN A 165 0.82 1.11 2.77
CA ASN A 165 1.64 1.57 1.64
C ASN A 165 1.49 0.66 0.40
N ARG A 166 1.17 -0.63 0.58
CA ARG A 166 0.90 -1.62 -0.47
C ARG A 166 2.01 -1.84 -1.51
N LEU A 167 3.25 -1.43 -1.21
CA LEU A 167 4.41 -1.65 -2.07
C LEU A 167 5.43 -2.49 -1.34
N LEU A 168 5.80 -3.62 -1.93
CA LEU A 168 6.93 -4.47 -1.56
C LEU A 168 7.46 -5.13 -2.84
N PRO A 169 8.78 -5.40 -2.94
CA PRO A 169 9.82 -4.99 -2.01
C PRO A 169 10.11 -3.48 -2.09
N VAL A 170 10.65 -2.90 -1.01
CA VAL A 170 11.09 -1.50 -1.00
C VAL A 170 12.45 -1.34 -0.34
N TRP A 171 13.20 -0.33 -0.75
CA TRP A 171 14.42 0.11 -0.07
C TRP A 171 14.09 1.20 0.94
N LYS A 172 14.45 0.98 2.22
CA LYS A 172 14.51 2.03 3.24
C LYS A 172 15.88 2.69 3.18
N ILE A 173 15.95 3.89 2.61
CA ILE A 173 17.16 4.71 2.56
C ILE A 173 17.10 5.72 3.70
N THR A 174 18.00 5.58 4.68
CA THR A 174 18.10 6.48 5.84
C THR A 174 19.32 7.37 5.66
N PHE A 175 19.12 8.69 5.71
CA PHE A 175 20.19 9.67 5.59
C PHE A 175 20.77 10.01 6.98
N ALA A 176 22.07 10.31 7.03
CA ALA A 176 22.80 10.79 8.20
C ALA A 176 22.48 12.26 8.48
N ARG A 177 21.19 12.56 8.66
CA ARG A 177 20.66 13.88 8.99
C ARG A 177 20.27 13.95 10.46
N PRO A 178 20.29 15.13 11.09
CA PRO A 178 19.85 15.30 12.49
C PRO A 178 18.41 14.87 12.75
N ASP A 179 17.54 14.93 11.76
CA ASP A 179 16.13 14.53 11.85
C ASP A 179 15.91 13.02 11.66
N GLY A 180 16.93 12.28 11.22
CA GLY A 180 16.84 10.85 10.91
C GLY A 180 15.90 10.53 9.74
N MET A 181 15.88 11.37 8.71
CA MET A 181 15.04 11.19 7.53
C MET A 181 15.30 9.83 6.84
N ALA A 182 14.23 9.07 6.66
CA ALA A 182 14.21 7.83 5.89
C ALA A 182 13.14 7.88 4.80
N VAL A 183 13.48 7.40 3.60
CA VAL A 183 12.58 7.31 2.44
C VAL A 183 12.45 5.86 2.00
N PHE A 184 11.24 5.43 1.68
CA PHE A 184 10.92 4.06 1.29
C PHE A 184 10.61 4.03 -0.21
N ILE A 185 11.48 3.42 -1.01
CA ILE A 185 11.43 3.45 -2.48
C ILE A 185 11.18 2.06 -3.03
N GLU A 186 10.14 1.94 -3.86
CA GLU A 186 9.88 0.82 -4.75
C GLU A 186 10.52 1.15 -6.11
N THR A 187 11.48 0.34 -6.55
CA THR A 187 12.37 0.66 -7.66
C THR A 187 11.86 0.16 -9.02
N GLU A 188 11.01 -0.86 -9.07
CA GLU A 188 10.41 -1.44 -10.28
C GLU A 188 9.47 -0.46 -10.99
N GLN A 189 8.87 0.50 -10.28
CA GLN A 189 8.08 1.58 -10.87
C GLN A 189 8.57 2.98 -10.49
N SER A 190 9.70 3.09 -9.79
CA SER A 190 10.26 4.37 -9.32
C SER A 190 9.30 5.13 -8.38
N ARG A 191 8.65 4.41 -7.46
CA ARG A 191 7.60 4.96 -6.59
C ARG A 191 8.09 5.13 -5.17
N MET A 192 7.69 6.23 -4.55
CA MET A 192 7.84 6.42 -3.11
C MET A 192 6.65 5.77 -2.40
N GLY A 193 6.93 4.82 -1.50
CA GLY A 193 5.91 4.26 -0.61
C GLY A 193 5.57 5.24 0.52
N THR A 194 6.58 5.68 1.27
CA THR A 194 6.44 6.70 2.31
C THR A 194 7.79 7.31 2.67
N PHE A 195 7.79 8.29 3.57
CA PHE A 195 9.00 8.91 4.11
C PHE A 195 8.74 9.38 5.54
N ASN A 196 9.72 9.22 6.42
CA ASN A 196 9.57 9.52 7.84
C ASN A 196 10.86 10.11 8.39
N ASN A 197 10.75 11.20 9.14
CA ASN A 197 11.78 11.58 10.10
C ASN A 197 11.51 10.90 11.46
N THR A 198 12.39 11.11 12.42
CA THR A 198 12.31 10.50 13.76
C THR A 198 11.02 10.89 14.50
N ALA A 199 10.58 12.15 14.37
CA ALA A 199 9.38 12.64 15.04
C ALA A 199 8.12 11.95 14.50
N ARG A 200 7.95 11.92 13.17
CA ARG A 200 6.82 11.23 12.51
C ARG A 200 6.84 9.73 12.79
N ALA A 201 8.01 9.08 12.75
CA ALA A 201 8.14 7.67 13.07
C ALA A 201 7.70 7.34 14.51
N ARG A 202 8.12 8.16 15.49
CA ARG A 202 7.73 7.99 16.90
C ARG A 202 6.22 8.14 17.08
N PHE A 203 5.63 9.10 16.37
CA PHE A 203 4.19 9.32 16.41
C PHE A 203 3.39 8.18 15.77
N LEU A 204 3.82 7.69 14.60
CA LEU A 204 3.20 6.54 13.95
C LEU A 204 3.21 5.30 14.85
N ARG A 205 4.26 5.11 15.67
CA ARG A 205 4.28 4.07 16.70
C ARG A 205 3.21 4.28 17.77
N VAL A 206 3.05 5.50 18.30
CA VAL A 206 1.99 5.81 19.28
C VAL A 206 0.60 5.59 18.67
N PHE A 207 0.38 6.04 17.44
CA PHE A 207 -0.86 5.79 16.71
C PHE A 207 -1.13 4.29 16.55
N GLY A 208 -0.13 3.52 16.13
CA GLY A 208 -0.22 2.06 15.99
C GLY A 208 -0.60 1.38 17.31
N MET A 209 0.00 1.79 18.42
CA MET A 209 -0.33 1.26 19.75
C MET A 209 -1.79 1.56 20.16
N LEU A 210 -2.27 2.78 19.92
CA LEU A 210 -3.61 3.19 20.36
C LEU A 210 -4.74 2.76 19.41
N HIS A 211 -4.48 2.73 18.10
CA HIS A 211 -5.50 2.46 17.07
C HIS A 211 -5.50 1.01 16.59
N ASN A 212 -4.33 0.50 16.20
CA ASN A 212 -4.20 -0.85 15.65
C ASN A 212 -3.94 -1.90 16.73
N TRP A 213 -3.67 -1.46 17.96
CA TRP A 213 -3.24 -2.30 19.07
C TRP A 213 -1.98 -3.09 18.70
N ASP A 214 -0.98 -2.41 18.14
CA ASP A 214 0.31 -3.01 17.73
C ASP A 214 1.02 -3.76 18.88
N PHE A 215 0.69 -3.49 20.15
CA PHE A 215 1.18 -4.27 21.29
C PHE A 215 0.69 -5.74 21.29
N LEU A 216 -0.33 -6.05 20.48
CA LEU A 216 -0.80 -7.41 20.22
C LEU A 216 -0.14 -8.05 18.98
N ASP A 217 0.78 -7.37 18.28
CA ASP A 217 1.47 -7.92 17.09
C ASP A 217 2.29 -9.17 17.43
N ALA A 218 2.62 -9.40 18.70
CA ALA A 218 3.25 -10.63 19.17
C ALA A 218 2.32 -11.87 19.10
N LEU A 219 1.01 -11.66 18.99
CA LEU A 219 0.03 -12.74 18.85
C LEU A 219 -0.16 -13.10 17.37
N PRO A 220 -0.54 -14.34 17.05
CA PRO A 220 -0.93 -14.69 15.69
C PRO A 220 -2.10 -13.79 15.21
N ARG A 221 -2.05 -13.39 13.94
CA ARG A 221 -2.96 -12.38 13.37
C ARG A 221 -4.45 -12.62 13.65
N PRO A 222 -5.00 -13.86 13.59
CA PRO A 222 -6.40 -14.09 13.92
C PRO A 222 -6.76 -13.77 15.37
N TRP A 223 -5.84 -13.98 16.32
CA TRP A 223 -6.06 -13.65 17.73
C TRP A 223 -6.04 -12.14 17.97
N HIS A 224 -5.08 -11.43 17.37
CA HIS A 224 -5.04 -9.97 17.39
C HIS A 224 -6.35 -9.37 16.89
N LEU A 225 -6.80 -9.78 15.70
CA LEU A 225 -8.05 -9.30 15.11
C LEU A 225 -9.28 -9.75 15.92
N GLY A 226 -9.29 -10.97 16.46
CA GLY A 226 -10.37 -11.50 17.28
C GLY A 226 -10.56 -10.73 18.58
N ILE A 227 -9.47 -10.39 19.27
CA ILE A 227 -9.51 -9.55 20.47
C ILE A 227 -10.10 -8.17 20.14
N MET A 228 -9.61 -7.53 19.07
CA MET A 228 -10.17 -6.24 18.63
C MET A 228 -11.66 -6.36 18.30
N LEU A 229 -12.08 -7.42 17.61
CA LEU A 229 -13.47 -7.67 17.25
C LEU A 229 -14.38 -7.84 18.48
N VAL A 230 -13.90 -8.52 19.52
CA VAL A 230 -14.63 -8.64 20.79
C VAL A 230 -14.85 -7.27 21.41
N PHE A 231 -13.80 -6.45 21.51
CA PHE A 231 -13.93 -5.12 22.10
C PHE A 231 -14.80 -4.18 21.26
N THR A 232 -14.65 -4.15 19.93
CA THR A 232 -15.55 -3.35 19.07
C THR A 232 -16.99 -3.82 19.17
N THR A 233 -17.20 -5.13 19.38
CA THR A 233 -18.53 -5.70 19.62
C THR A 233 -19.15 -5.24 20.93
N ILE A 234 -18.39 -5.28 22.02
CA ILE A 234 -18.82 -4.75 23.32
C ILE A 234 -19.14 -3.25 23.21
N ILE A 235 -18.33 -2.48 22.45
CA ILE A 235 -18.56 -1.04 22.22
C ILE A 235 -19.90 -0.79 21.52
N TRP A 236 -20.16 -1.42 20.36
CA TRP A 236 -21.42 -1.14 19.65
C TRP A 236 -22.64 -1.69 20.40
N LEU A 237 -22.51 -2.80 21.14
CA LEU A 237 -23.57 -3.30 22.04
C LEU A 237 -23.84 -2.33 23.21
N SER A 238 -22.80 -1.76 23.80
CA SER A 238 -22.91 -0.74 24.84
C SER A 238 -23.64 0.50 24.31
N ALA A 239 -23.24 1.00 23.14
CA ALA A 239 -23.88 2.13 22.47
C ALA A 239 -25.35 1.84 22.10
N LEU A 240 -25.63 0.68 21.52
CA LEU A 240 -26.98 0.22 21.19
C LEU A 240 -27.86 0.12 22.43
N SER A 241 -27.34 -0.42 23.54
CA SER A 241 -28.09 -0.49 24.79
C SER A 241 -28.44 0.90 25.32
N GLY A 242 -27.54 1.89 25.17
CA GLY A 242 -27.83 3.29 25.49
C GLY A 242 -28.97 3.87 24.63
N LEU A 243 -28.94 3.64 23.33
CA LEU A 243 -30.01 4.06 22.40
C LEU A 243 -31.35 3.42 22.75
N VAL A 244 -31.37 2.12 23.04
CA VAL A 244 -32.59 1.39 23.41
C VAL A 244 -33.15 1.89 24.74
N ILE A 245 -32.34 1.96 25.78
CA ILE A 245 -32.74 2.39 27.13
C ILE A 245 -33.31 3.80 27.09
N TYR A 246 -32.54 4.75 26.54
CA TYR A 246 -32.86 6.17 26.65
C TYR A 246 -33.75 6.70 25.53
N GLY A 247 -33.75 6.04 24.35
CA GLY A 247 -34.61 6.37 23.21
C GLY A 247 -35.99 5.74 23.28
N PHE A 248 -36.11 4.47 23.65
CA PHE A 248 -37.35 3.71 23.49
C PHE A 248 -37.99 3.21 24.80
N VAL A 249 -37.17 2.72 25.73
CA VAL A 249 -37.70 1.97 26.89
C VAL A 249 -37.91 2.87 28.13
N ARG A 250 -37.32 4.06 28.15
CA ARG A 250 -37.38 5.02 29.28
C ARG A 250 -38.81 5.35 29.75
N LYS A 251 -39.75 5.57 28.84
CA LYS A 251 -41.15 5.90 29.21
C LYS A 251 -41.89 4.72 29.84
N LYS A 252 -41.45 3.48 29.55
CA LYS A 252 -42.07 2.23 30.03
C LYS A 252 -41.46 1.69 31.32
N LEU A 253 -40.20 2.03 31.60
CA LEU A 253 -39.47 1.58 32.81
C LEU A 253 -39.38 2.63 33.92
N ARG A 254 -39.89 3.85 33.70
CA ARG A 254 -39.93 4.89 34.74
C ARG A 254 -41.13 4.67 35.65
N GLN A 255 -40.86 4.25 36.89
CA GLN A 255 -41.69 4.60 38.03
C GLN A 255 -40.99 5.79 38.73
N PRO A 256 -41.62 6.98 38.82
CA PRO A 256 -41.06 8.05 39.64
C PRO A 256 -40.95 7.56 41.09
N ARG A 257 -39.74 7.62 41.67
CA ARG A 257 -39.52 7.21 43.07
C ARG A 257 -40.19 8.16 44.08
N SER A 258 -40.50 9.39 43.66
CA SER A 258 -41.19 10.43 44.44
C SER A 258 -41.68 11.54 43.49
N ALA A 259 -42.72 12.28 43.88
CA ALA A 259 -43.23 13.46 43.18
C ALA A 259 -42.19 14.59 43.03
N HIS A 260 -41.15 14.60 43.87
CA HIS A 260 -40.05 15.58 43.85
C HIS A 260 -38.79 15.11 43.10
N ASP A 261 -38.84 14.00 42.35
CA ASP A 261 -37.68 13.51 41.57
C ASP A 261 -37.39 14.40 40.33
N GLN A 262 -36.86 15.59 40.60
CA GLN A 262 -36.43 16.52 39.55
C GLN A 262 -35.06 16.07 39.01
N VAL A 263 -35.05 15.69 37.73
CA VAL A 263 -33.81 15.34 37.04
C VAL A 263 -32.97 16.60 36.86
N GLY A 264 -31.88 16.74 37.62
CA GLY A 264 -30.94 17.86 37.48
C GLY A 264 -30.47 18.08 36.04
N TRP A 265 -30.15 19.34 35.70
CA TRP A 265 -29.74 19.78 34.36
C TRP A 265 -28.62 18.92 33.76
N LEU A 266 -27.61 18.58 34.56
CA LEU A 266 -26.47 17.76 34.14
C LEU A 266 -26.90 16.38 33.64
N ARG A 267 -27.85 15.71 34.33
CA ARG A 267 -28.37 14.41 33.89
C ARG A 267 -29.20 14.53 32.61
N ARG A 268 -29.90 15.65 32.40
CA ARG A 268 -30.65 15.89 31.15
C ARG A 268 -29.69 16.09 29.97
N ARG A 269 -28.65 16.91 30.15
CA ARG A 269 -27.61 17.15 29.13
C ARG A 269 -26.79 15.89 28.84
N HIS A 270 -26.34 15.18 29.86
CA HIS A 270 -25.63 13.90 29.69
C HIS A 270 -26.45 12.88 28.88
N ARG A 271 -27.79 12.83 29.08
CA ARG A 271 -28.66 11.93 28.30
C ARG A 271 -28.82 12.38 26.84
N SER A 272 -29.03 13.67 26.61
CA SER A 272 -29.19 14.19 25.24
C SER A 272 -27.89 14.06 24.44
N LEU A 273 -26.77 14.45 25.03
CA LEU A 273 -25.44 14.26 24.42
C LEU A 273 -25.11 12.77 24.28
N GLY A 274 -25.44 11.97 25.30
CA GLY A 274 -25.23 10.54 25.30
C GLY A 274 -25.97 9.81 24.17
N LEU A 275 -27.17 10.26 23.77
CA LEU A 275 -27.88 9.70 22.61
C LEU A 275 -27.16 10.00 21.29
N TRP A 276 -26.67 11.23 21.10
CA TRP A 276 -25.87 11.58 19.91
C TRP A 276 -24.57 10.79 19.86
N VAL A 277 -23.83 10.76 20.97
CA VAL A 277 -22.57 10.01 21.08
C VAL A 277 -22.83 8.51 20.87
N ALA A 278 -23.88 7.95 21.46
CA ALA A 278 -24.22 6.55 21.30
C ALA A 278 -24.60 6.22 19.85
N PHE A 279 -25.33 7.10 19.15
CA PHE A 279 -25.67 6.89 17.75
C PHE A 279 -24.41 6.82 16.86
N VAL A 280 -23.53 7.82 16.98
CA VAL A 280 -22.27 7.87 16.22
C VAL A 280 -21.35 6.70 16.58
N THR A 281 -21.23 6.38 17.87
CA THR A 281 -20.40 5.27 18.35
C THR A 281 -20.94 3.93 17.84
N PHE A 282 -22.27 3.75 17.85
CA PHE A 282 -22.91 2.54 17.34
C PHE A 282 -22.61 2.32 15.86
N THR A 283 -22.85 3.31 15.00
CA THR A 283 -22.61 3.17 13.56
C THR A 283 -21.14 2.94 13.25
N PHE A 284 -20.26 3.70 13.91
CA PHE A 284 -18.81 3.59 13.71
C PHE A 284 -18.26 2.24 14.20
N ALA A 285 -18.56 1.81 15.43
CA ALA A 285 -18.04 0.56 15.98
C ALA A 285 -18.66 -0.68 15.33
N LEU A 286 -19.91 -0.60 14.83
CA LEU A 286 -20.51 -1.65 14.02
C LEU A 286 -19.76 -1.79 12.68
N SER A 287 -19.49 -0.67 11.99
CA SER A 287 -18.68 -0.67 10.77
C SER A 287 -17.26 -1.19 11.01
N ALA A 288 -16.62 -0.78 12.10
CA ALA A 288 -15.29 -1.28 12.48
C ALA A 288 -15.30 -2.80 12.71
N SER A 289 -16.33 -3.33 13.39
CA SER A 289 -16.50 -4.77 13.61
C SER A 289 -16.69 -5.52 12.29
N TYR A 290 -17.48 -4.98 11.35
CA TYR A 290 -17.64 -5.53 10.02
C TYR A 290 -16.32 -5.60 9.24
N HIS A 291 -15.52 -4.53 9.27
CA HIS A 291 -14.21 -4.52 8.61
C HIS A 291 -13.19 -5.45 9.29
N LEU A 292 -13.22 -5.57 10.63
CA LEU A 292 -12.38 -6.54 11.35
C LEU A 292 -12.77 -7.98 10.98
N TRP A 293 -14.07 -8.27 10.90
CA TRP A 293 -14.57 -9.56 10.45
C TRP A 293 -14.07 -9.90 9.03
N GLN A 294 -14.16 -8.96 8.09
CA GLN A 294 -13.63 -9.16 6.73
C GLN A 294 -12.12 -9.41 6.71
N LYS A 295 -11.36 -8.77 7.60
CA LYS A 295 -9.90 -8.94 7.71
C LYS A 295 -9.46 -10.28 8.30
N LEU A 296 -10.38 -11.08 8.85
CA LEU A 296 -10.08 -12.46 9.25
C LEU A 296 -9.79 -13.34 8.03
N THR A 297 -10.34 -13.00 6.87
CA THR A 297 -9.94 -13.59 5.59
C THR A 297 -8.65 -12.91 5.12
N PRO A 298 -7.54 -13.65 4.94
CA PRO A 298 -6.29 -13.08 4.47
C PRO A 298 -6.46 -12.40 3.10
N ASP A 299 -5.82 -11.24 2.93
CA ASP A 299 -5.70 -10.59 1.62
C ASP A 299 -4.70 -11.39 0.78
N ARG A 300 -5.16 -11.94 -0.34
CA ARG A 300 -4.37 -12.78 -1.25
C ARG A 300 -4.06 -12.10 -2.58
N ARG A 301 -4.36 -10.81 -2.72
CA ARG A 301 -4.28 -10.11 -4.01
C ARG A 301 -2.86 -10.01 -4.56
N ASP A 302 -1.86 -10.01 -3.69
CA ASP A 302 -0.44 -10.08 -4.02
C ASP A 302 -0.03 -11.47 -4.55
N THR A 303 -0.63 -12.55 -4.03
CA THR A 303 -0.34 -13.93 -4.47
C THR A 303 -0.89 -14.27 -5.87
N VAL A 304 -1.77 -13.44 -6.41
CA VAL A 304 -2.43 -13.68 -7.71
C VAL A 304 -1.99 -12.70 -8.79
N ALA A 305 -1.00 -11.86 -8.51
CA ALA A 305 -0.41 -10.97 -9.51
C ALA A 305 0.14 -11.76 -10.70
N ARG A 306 0.02 -11.20 -11.91
CA ARG A 306 0.59 -11.80 -13.13
C ARG A 306 2.10 -11.62 -13.12
N VAL A 307 2.82 -12.71 -13.40
CA VAL A 307 4.23 -12.71 -13.75
C VAL A 307 4.33 -13.29 -15.16
N SER A 308 4.96 -12.55 -16.08
CA SER A 308 5.12 -12.98 -17.48
C SER A 308 6.60 -13.20 -17.78
N GLY A 309 6.92 -14.22 -18.58
CA GLY A 309 8.25 -14.45 -19.13
C GLY A 309 8.36 -14.03 -20.60
N PHE A 310 9.54 -13.51 -20.96
CA PHE A 310 9.92 -13.12 -22.31
C PHE A 310 11.29 -13.70 -22.63
N ALA A 311 11.36 -14.61 -23.60
CA ALA A 311 12.63 -15.14 -24.08
C ALA A 311 13.39 -14.08 -24.88
N ALA A 312 14.73 -14.13 -24.86
CA ALA A 312 15.54 -13.21 -25.65
C ALA A 312 15.24 -13.31 -27.16
N SER A 313 14.89 -14.50 -27.65
CA SER A 313 14.46 -14.77 -29.04
C SER A 313 13.13 -14.11 -29.41
N GLU A 314 12.33 -13.69 -28.43
CA GLU A 314 11.05 -13.01 -28.68
C GLU A 314 11.21 -11.49 -28.88
N LEU A 315 12.39 -10.93 -28.58
CA LEU A 315 12.66 -9.49 -28.59
C LEU A 315 13.41 -9.05 -29.86
N THR A 316 13.02 -9.53 -31.03
CA THR A 316 13.77 -9.32 -32.29
C THR A 316 13.67 -7.90 -32.84
N TRP A 317 12.57 -7.19 -32.61
CA TRP A 317 12.40 -5.82 -33.05
C TRP A 317 13.10 -4.83 -32.08
N PRO A 318 14.02 -3.97 -32.57
CA PRO A 318 14.78 -3.07 -31.71
C PRO A 318 13.90 -2.08 -30.94
N LEU A 319 14.08 -2.03 -29.62
CA LEU A 319 13.37 -1.07 -28.76
C LEU A 319 13.58 0.39 -29.20
N ALA A 320 14.75 0.74 -29.74
CA ALA A 320 15.03 2.07 -30.25
C ALA A 320 14.07 2.48 -31.39
N GLU A 321 13.70 1.54 -32.26
CA GLU A 321 12.69 1.77 -33.32
C GLU A 321 11.29 1.89 -32.72
N ALA A 322 11.00 1.19 -31.63
CA ALA A 322 9.72 1.31 -30.92
C ALA A 322 9.49 2.70 -30.31
N LEU A 323 10.56 3.45 -30.04
CA LEU A 323 10.48 4.83 -29.57
C LEU A 323 10.23 5.83 -30.71
N ALA A 324 10.32 5.41 -31.97
CA ALA A 324 10.06 6.28 -33.11
C ALA A 324 8.55 6.54 -33.24
N GLY A 325 8.17 7.82 -33.27
CA GLY A 325 6.78 8.23 -33.43
C GLY A 325 6.56 9.70 -33.13
N PRO A 326 5.37 10.23 -33.43
CA PRO A 326 5.05 11.64 -33.23
C PRO A 326 4.92 12.03 -31.75
N ALA A 327 4.66 11.07 -30.86
CA ALA A 327 4.49 11.30 -29.43
C ALA A 327 5.69 10.78 -28.64
N PRO A 328 6.38 11.62 -27.85
CA PRO A 328 7.54 11.20 -27.07
C PRO A 328 7.16 10.16 -26.01
N VAL A 329 7.73 8.96 -26.14
CA VAL A 329 7.55 7.86 -25.19
C VAL A 329 8.34 8.15 -23.92
N GLN A 330 7.70 8.04 -22.75
CA GLN A 330 8.33 8.27 -21.44
C GLN A 330 8.64 6.97 -20.70
N ARG A 331 7.85 5.92 -20.93
CA ARG A 331 7.99 4.64 -20.26
C ARG A 331 7.79 3.49 -21.24
N VAL A 332 8.60 2.46 -21.07
CA VAL A 332 8.43 1.17 -21.72
C VAL A 332 8.35 0.08 -20.66
N SER A 333 7.52 -0.93 -20.91
CA SER A 333 7.49 -2.21 -20.20
C SER A 333 7.20 -3.34 -21.18
N LEU A 334 7.49 -4.58 -20.80
CA LEU A 334 7.08 -5.77 -21.54
C LEU A 334 5.74 -6.28 -21.02
N VAL A 335 4.87 -6.69 -21.94
CA VAL A 335 3.56 -7.27 -21.62
C VAL A 335 3.26 -8.41 -22.58
N ARG A 336 2.55 -9.43 -22.10
CA ARG A 336 2.04 -10.52 -22.93
C ARG A 336 0.53 -10.33 -23.08
N VAL A 337 0.06 -10.23 -24.32
CA VAL A 337 -1.36 -10.09 -24.66
C VAL A 337 -1.73 -11.24 -25.58
N ALA A 338 -2.74 -12.04 -25.21
CA ALA A 338 -3.14 -13.24 -25.93
C ALA A 338 -1.97 -14.20 -26.24
N GLY A 339 -0.98 -14.27 -25.33
CA GLY A 339 0.20 -15.09 -25.54
C GLY A 339 1.25 -14.52 -26.48
N GLN A 340 1.12 -13.29 -26.97
CA GLN A 340 2.15 -12.64 -27.80
C GLN A 340 2.88 -11.53 -27.04
N PRO A 341 4.19 -11.35 -27.25
CA PRO A 341 5.00 -10.35 -26.56
C PRO A 341 4.88 -8.96 -27.21
N TYR A 342 4.62 -7.94 -26.39
CA TYR A 342 4.51 -6.55 -26.83
C TYR A 342 5.35 -5.60 -25.95
N TYR A 343 5.94 -4.59 -26.58
CA TYR A 343 6.35 -3.37 -25.89
C TYR A 343 5.10 -2.54 -25.58
N ARG A 344 4.85 -2.28 -24.30
CA ARG A 344 3.86 -1.30 -23.83
C ARG A 344 4.55 0.05 -23.67
N LEU A 345 4.23 0.98 -24.56
CA LEU A 345 4.84 2.29 -24.68
C LEU A 345 3.86 3.34 -24.15
N ALA A 346 4.22 4.04 -23.08
CA ALA A 346 3.43 5.13 -22.54
C ALA A 346 4.07 6.48 -22.87
N SER A 347 3.33 7.33 -23.56
CA SER A 347 3.70 8.70 -23.92
C SER A 347 2.94 9.71 -23.07
N GLN A 348 3.47 10.93 -22.96
CA GLN A 348 2.74 12.00 -22.30
C GLN A 348 1.45 12.31 -23.07
N GLY A 349 0.33 12.43 -22.35
CA GLY A 349 -0.89 12.98 -22.94
C GLY A 349 -0.68 14.47 -23.25
N ALA A 350 -1.46 15.01 -24.19
CA ALA A 350 -1.59 16.46 -24.33
C ALA A 350 -2.03 17.08 -22.99
N ALA A 351 -1.78 18.38 -22.77
CA ALA A 351 -2.16 19.04 -21.53
C ALA A 351 -3.65 18.78 -21.19
N GLY A 352 -3.92 18.12 -20.05
CA GLY A 352 -5.27 17.76 -19.62
C GLY A 352 -5.81 16.41 -20.14
N SER A 353 -5.06 15.69 -20.98
CA SER A 353 -5.41 14.35 -21.47
C SER A 353 -4.61 13.24 -20.77
N PRO A 354 -5.19 12.04 -20.61
CA PRO A 354 -4.47 10.90 -20.07
C PRO A 354 -3.31 10.50 -20.99
N ALA A 355 -2.29 9.87 -20.40
CA ALA A 355 -1.17 9.32 -21.15
C ALA A 355 -1.65 8.38 -22.26
N ALA A 356 -1.17 8.59 -23.49
CA ALA A 356 -1.44 7.68 -24.59
C ALA A 356 -0.58 6.42 -24.41
N VAL A 357 -1.19 5.24 -24.54
CA VAL A 357 -0.48 3.96 -24.43
C VAL A 357 -0.63 3.19 -25.73
N GLN A 358 0.48 2.72 -26.27
CA GLN A 358 0.54 1.90 -27.48
C GLN A 358 1.20 0.56 -27.17
N TYR A 359 0.80 -0.47 -27.92
CA TYR A 359 1.30 -1.83 -27.80
C TYR A 359 1.90 -2.21 -29.14
N ARG A 360 3.21 -2.43 -29.19
CA ARG A 360 3.90 -2.84 -30.42
C ARG A 360 4.56 -4.18 -30.25
N SER A 361 4.33 -5.08 -31.19
CA SER A 361 4.91 -6.42 -31.20
C SER A 361 6.42 -6.33 -31.03
N THR A 362 6.98 -7.13 -30.12
CA THR A 362 8.44 -7.17 -29.94
C THR A 362 9.14 -7.93 -31.06
N ARG A 363 8.39 -8.52 -32.00
CA ARG A 363 8.94 -9.32 -33.10
C ARG A 363 9.14 -8.50 -34.37
N ASP A 364 8.14 -7.70 -34.74
CA ASP A 364 8.05 -6.98 -36.02
C ASP A 364 7.51 -5.54 -35.89
N GLY A 365 7.22 -5.07 -34.66
CA GLY A 365 6.78 -3.70 -34.41
C GLY A 365 5.34 -3.37 -34.81
N GLN A 366 4.56 -4.37 -35.24
CA GLN A 366 3.14 -4.18 -35.55
C GLN A 366 2.39 -3.64 -34.33
N LEU A 367 1.59 -2.60 -34.55
CA LEU A 367 0.71 -2.04 -33.53
C LEU A 367 -0.43 -3.03 -33.24
N LEU A 368 -0.70 -3.29 -31.98
CA LEU A 368 -1.90 -3.99 -31.54
C LEU A 368 -3.04 -2.98 -31.33
N PRO A 369 -4.09 -2.98 -32.17
CA PRO A 369 -5.27 -2.15 -31.97
C PRO A 369 -5.94 -2.50 -30.64
N ASP A 370 -6.44 -1.49 -29.93
CA ASP A 370 -7.12 -1.64 -28.63
C ASP A 370 -6.31 -2.43 -27.58
N GLY A 371 -4.98 -2.44 -27.68
CA GLY A 371 -4.10 -3.23 -26.84
C GLY A 371 -4.31 -3.00 -25.33
N GLU A 372 -4.56 -1.77 -24.90
CA GLU A 372 -4.83 -1.47 -23.47
C GLU A 372 -6.13 -2.14 -22.99
N LEU A 373 -7.20 -2.11 -23.79
CA LEU A 373 -8.48 -2.72 -23.45
C LEU A 373 -8.38 -4.25 -23.45
N LEU A 374 -7.72 -4.83 -24.45
CA LEU A 374 -7.49 -6.27 -24.55
C LEU A 374 -6.68 -6.77 -23.36
N TYR A 375 -5.57 -6.10 -23.06
CA TYR A 375 -4.70 -6.46 -21.94
C TYR A 375 -5.40 -6.30 -20.58
N ALA A 376 -6.12 -5.20 -20.36
CA ALA A 376 -6.86 -4.97 -19.12
C ALA A 376 -7.96 -6.02 -18.89
N ARG A 377 -8.68 -6.40 -19.95
CA ARG A 377 -9.70 -7.47 -19.90
C ARG A 377 -9.06 -8.80 -19.51
N GLU A 378 -7.94 -9.15 -20.12
CA GLU A 378 -7.22 -10.39 -19.86
C GLU A 378 -6.69 -10.43 -18.41
N LEU A 379 -6.06 -9.36 -17.93
CA LEU A 379 -5.61 -9.22 -16.55
C LEU A 379 -6.76 -9.37 -15.55
N GLY A 380 -7.90 -8.74 -15.83
CA GLY A 380 -9.09 -8.81 -14.97
C GLY A 380 -9.66 -10.23 -14.88
N GLN A 381 -9.72 -10.94 -16.01
CA GLN A 381 -10.17 -12.33 -16.05
C GLN A 381 -9.21 -13.25 -15.31
N GLU A 382 -7.90 -13.16 -15.57
CA GLU A 382 -6.89 -13.96 -14.86
C GLU A 382 -6.93 -13.71 -13.36
N PHE A 383 -7.00 -12.45 -12.95
CA PHE A 383 -7.04 -12.07 -11.55
C PHE A 383 -8.24 -12.72 -10.84
N MET A 384 -9.43 -12.66 -11.45
CA MET A 384 -10.63 -13.27 -10.89
C MET A 384 -10.55 -14.80 -10.83
N LEU A 385 -10.01 -15.45 -11.87
CA LEU A 385 -9.78 -16.90 -11.88
C LEU A 385 -8.84 -17.32 -10.74
N LYS A 386 -7.66 -16.71 -10.66
CA LYS A 386 -6.65 -17.01 -9.64
C LYS A 386 -7.16 -16.72 -8.23
N LEU A 387 -7.89 -15.62 -8.03
CA LEU A 387 -8.47 -15.26 -6.73
C LEU A 387 -9.50 -16.31 -6.27
N ASN A 388 -10.23 -16.92 -7.20
CA ASN A 388 -11.18 -18.01 -6.95
C ASN A 388 -10.51 -19.41 -6.90
N GLY A 389 -9.17 -19.49 -6.93
CA GLY A 389 -8.43 -20.76 -6.88
C GLY A 389 -8.46 -21.55 -8.18
N GLN A 390 -8.86 -20.95 -9.30
CA GLN A 390 -8.88 -21.57 -10.61
C GLN A 390 -7.56 -21.30 -11.35
N ALA A 391 -7.11 -22.28 -12.14
CA ALA A 391 -5.94 -22.10 -13.00
C ALA A 391 -6.25 -21.06 -14.09
N ALA A 392 -5.34 -20.10 -14.26
CA ALA A 392 -5.39 -19.18 -15.39
C ALA A 392 -4.90 -19.88 -16.67
N PRO A 393 -5.39 -19.50 -17.86
CA PRO A 393 -4.94 -20.08 -19.13
C PRO A 393 -3.43 -19.88 -19.34
N ALA A 394 -2.75 -20.94 -19.79
CA ALA A 394 -1.28 -20.98 -19.97
C ALA A 394 -0.74 -19.95 -20.98
N THR A 395 -1.59 -19.41 -21.85
CA THR A 395 -1.25 -18.33 -22.78
C THR A 395 -0.78 -17.05 -22.06
N ALA A 396 -1.08 -16.88 -20.77
CA ALA A 396 -0.70 -15.69 -20.02
C ALA A 396 0.74 -15.68 -19.45
N THR A 397 1.38 -16.84 -19.32
CA THR A 397 2.64 -16.98 -18.54
C THR A 397 3.90 -17.20 -19.38
N GLY A 398 3.78 -17.53 -20.68
CA GLY A 398 4.90 -17.62 -21.60
C GLY A 398 5.96 -18.63 -21.16
N ALA A 399 5.75 -19.92 -21.44
CA ALA A 399 6.86 -20.85 -21.51
C ALA A 399 7.74 -20.44 -22.70
N ALA A 400 9.03 -20.23 -22.45
CA ALA A 400 10.00 -20.08 -23.53
C ALA A 400 9.91 -21.34 -24.41
N GLU A 401 9.78 -21.17 -25.73
CA GLU A 401 9.56 -22.28 -26.67
C GLU A 401 10.69 -23.35 -26.65
N ASP A 402 11.85 -23.10 -26.03
CA ASP A 402 13.01 -24.01 -26.06
C ASP A 402 13.60 -24.39 -24.67
N GLY A 403 12.86 -24.26 -23.58
CA GLY A 403 13.38 -24.71 -22.29
C GLY A 403 12.37 -24.69 -21.18
N ALA A 404 12.19 -25.85 -20.55
CA ALA A 404 11.40 -26.00 -19.34
C ALA A 404 11.75 -24.87 -18.35
N LEU A 405 10.77 -24.00 -18.09
CA LEU A 405 10.83 -23.05 -16.99
C LEU A 405 11.02 -23.89 -15.71
N PRO A 406 12.12 -23.73 -14.94
CA PRO A 406 12.19 -24.33 -13.62
C PRO A 406 11.02 -23.80 -12.78
N ASP A 407 10.26 -24.73 -12.19
CA ASP A 407 8.95 -24.53 -11.56
C ASP A 407 8.72 -23.12 -10.95
N CYS A 408 7.79 -22.37 -11.54
CA CYS A 408 7.34 -21.05 -11.11
C CYS A 408 6.57 -21.05 -9.77
N CYS A 409 6.50 -22.19 -9.07
CA CYS A 409 5.64 -22.38 -7.89
C CYS A 409 6.38 -22.29 -6.54
N ILE A 410 7.68 -21.99 -6.53
CA ILE A 410 8.44 -21.84 -5.29
C ILE A 410 8.89 -20.38 -5.15
N ALA A 411 8.29 -19.66 -4.20
CA ALA A 411 8.80 -18.36 -3.77
C ALA A 411 10.28 -18.51 -3.38
N PRO A 412 11.19 -17.62 -3.83
CA PRO A 412 12.60 -17.74 -3.49
C PRO A 412 12.76 -17.80 -1.97
N SER A 413 13.50 -18.79 -1.48
CA SER A 413 13.88 -18.86 -0.07
C SER A 413 14.64 -17.58 0.29
N LEU A 414 14.06 -16.82 1.22
CA LEU A 414 14.64 -15.59 1.73
C LEU A 414 15.88 -15.93 2.57
N THR A 415 17.04 -16.09 1.95
CA THR A 415 18.31 -15.98 2.66
C THR A 415 18.51 -14.51 3.00
N ALA A 416 18.43 -14.19 4.29
CA ALA A 416 18.79 -12.88 4.81
C ALA A 416 20.23 -12.57 4.37
N GLU A 417 20.42 -11.55 3.52
CA GLU A 417 21.74 -10.98 3.32
C GLU A 417 22.19 -10.35 4.64
N THR A 418 23.27 -10.90 5.19
CA THR A 418 23.95 -10.41 6.39
C THR A 418 24.30 -8.93 6.20
N PRO A 419 24.20 -8.08 7.23
CA PRO A 419 24.65 -6.69 7.13
C PRO A 419 26.16 -6.69 6.87
N ALA A 420 26.57 -6.48 5.63
CA ALA A 420 27.96 -6.26 5.29
C ALA A 420 28.39 -4.89 5.83
N ALA A 421 29.41 -4.90 6.69
CA ALA A 421 30.01 -3.70 7.25
C ALA A 421 30.55 -2.77 6.14
N ILE A 422 30.47 -1.48 6.45
CA ILE A 422 30.83 -0.35 5.59
C ILE A 422 32.32 -0.47 5.16
N GLY A 423 32.57 -0.63 3.86
CA GLY A 423 33.87 -0.30 3.26
C GLY A 423 33.98 1.21 3.03
N PRO A 424 35.18 1.82 3.15
CA PRO A 424 35.34 3.26 3.00
C PRO A 424 35.02 3.68 1.55
N ALA A 425 34.50 4.91 1.42
CA ALA A 425 34.12 5.52 0.16
C ALA A 425 35.30 5.58 -0.83
N ALA A 426 35.06 5.15 -2.06
CA ALA A 426 35.98 5.39 -3.17
C ALA A 426 36.14 6.90 -3.38
N ALA A 427 37.39 7.37 -3.42
CA ALA A 427 37.74 8.78 -3.58
C ALA A 427 37.22 9.34 -4.91
N SER A 428 36.61 10.52 -4.86
CA SER A 428 36.20 11.30 -6.02
C SER A 428 37.38 11.68 -6.90
N PRO A 429 37.26 11.68 -8.24
CA PRO A 429 38.30 12.21 -9.12
C PRO A 429 38.45 13.74 -8.93
N PRO A 430 39.67 14.30 -9.14
CA PRO A 430 39.94 15.71 -8.92
C PRO A 430 39.16 16.60 -9.90
N ARG A 431 38.63 17.72 -9.38
CA ARG A 431 37.93 18.75 -10.17
C ARG A 431 38.88 19.42 -11.18
N PRO A 432 38.43 19.76 -12.40
CA PRO A 432 39.21 20.57 -13.32
C PRO A 432 39.42 21.99 -12.75
N LYS A 433 40.64 22.52 -12.91
CA LYS A 433 41.03 23.87 -12.48
C LYS A 433 40.23 24.92 -13.27
N ALA A 434 39.63 25.86 -12.55
CA ALA A 434 38.99 27.03 -13.12
C ALA A 434 40.04 28.00 -13.69
N THR A 435 39.94 28.31 -14.97
CA THR A 435 40.72 29.38 -15.61
C THR A 435 39.97 30.70 -15.40
N CYS A 436 40.53 31.60 -14.60
CA CYS A 436 40.01 32.96 -14.43
C CYS A 436 40.25 33.76 -15.71
N LEU A 437 39.19 34.32 -16.29
CA LEU A 437 39.27 35.46 -17.21
C LEU A 437 38.93 36.72 -16.41
N ALA A 438 39.86 37.68 -16.39
CA ALA A 438 39.69 38.99 -15.76
C ALA A 438 38.80 39.90 -16.64
N PRO A 439 38.00 40.80 -16.05
CA PRO A 439 37.15 41.73 -16.80
C PRO A 439 37.89 43.01 -17.20
N SER A 440 37.43 43.65 -18.28
CA SER A 440 37.61 45.08 -18.53
C SER A 440 36.73 45.91 -17.61
#